data_AF-A0A418B6B4-F1
#
_entry.id   AF-A0A418B6B4-F1
#
_cell.length_a   1.000
_cell.length_b   1.000
_cell.length_c   1.000
_cell.angle_alpha   90.00
_cell.angle_beta   90.00
_cell.angle_gamma   90.00
#
_symmetry.space_group_name_H-M   'P 1'
#
loop_
_entity.id
_entity.type
_entity.pdbx_description
1 polymer ?
#
loop_
_entity_poly.entity_id
_entity_poly.type
_entity_poly.pdbx_seq_one_letter_code
_entity_poly.pdbx_strand_id
1 'polypeptide(L)'
;MLKRAYLQSAHFRRRKVQGRLKLCTRSIMFEPQDIMQPILKFPFRDMNVTPCAEVFDDETNEMYLSFECNSVIEMKERNVDHPYTHRVLTNSSMYSTKVIFSLVHSKLPDFLEAIAPLWSLSHKKNVLNKIDEERFLAPVLEPRHTDVVYFQPAQINNIGDPVLMYEYTKVVGLHKRRHMLKQCGLEVLLEDRQSYFYSFRTMKDRDEIYAMMVKQPGLNEKLKQNCTREMLLKWQHRQVSNFEYLSFLNDEAGRTTNDLTQVPLYSLKALDLSKPVGALNADRLAYFQQRFQNMPSGMEAEGLPPPFLYGTHYSTPGYVLFYLVRMAPEYMLCLQNGKFDAPDRLFRRSVLTMLQGALTWFCVHL
;
A
#
# COMPACT_ATOMS: atom_id res chain seq x y z
N MET A 1 12.93 -11.77 -3.04
CA MET A 1 12.72 -13.23 -3.08
C MET A 1 12.84 -13.79 -1.67
N LEU A 2 11.73 -14.21 -1.06
CA LEU A 2 11.67 -14.69 0.33
C LEU A 2 12.06 -16.18 0.36
N LYS A 3 13.19 -16.54 0.97
CA LYS A 3 13.71 -17.91 0.95
C LYS A 3 13.91 -18.41 2.37
N ARG A 4 13.24 -19.51 2.74
CA ARG A 4 13.40 -20.13 4.06
C ARG A 4 14.79 -20.76 4.17
N ALA A 5 15.49 -20.49 5.27
CA ALA A 5 16.83 -21.01 5.53
C ALA A 5 17.05 -21.39 7.00
N TYR A 6 18.01 -22.28 7.26
CA TYR A 6 18.38 -22.74 8.61
C TYR A 6 19.82 -22.36 8.97
N LEU A 7 20.05 -21.57 10.03
CA LEU A 7 21.40 -21.35 10.57
C LEU A 7 21.80 -22.47 11.53
N GLN A 8 23.03 -22.98 11.43
CA GLN A 8 23.59 -23.97 12.37
C GLN A 8 24.96 -23.50 12.89
N SER A 9 25.09 -23.35 14.22
CA SER A 9 26.35 -23.01 14.91
C SER A 9 27.10 -24.28 15.34
N ALA A 10 28.43 -24.26 15.23
CA ALA A 10 29.30 -25.43 15.43
C ALA A 10 29.47 -25.87 16.89
N HIS A 11 29.10 -25.05 17.89
CA HIS A 11 29.26 -25.43 19.29
C HIS A 11 28.03 -25.04 20.13
N PHE A 12 27.19 -26.06 20.33
CA PHE A 12 26.06 -26.27 21.25
C PHE A 12 24.84 -26.76 20.46
N ARG A 13 24.47 -28.02 20.66
CA ARG A 13 23.21 -28.67 20.24
C ARG A 13 22.53 -28.05 19.02
N ARG A 14 22.81 -28.59 17.82
CA ARG A 14 22.06 -28.50 16.54
C ARG A 14 20.69 -27.78 16.63
N ARG A 15 20.67 -26.46 16.83
CA ARG A 15 19.42 -25.69 16.90
C ARG A 15 19.21 -25.08 15.53
N LYS A 16 18.47 -25.79 14.69
CA LYS A 16 18.04 -25.30 13.37
C LYS A 16 17.17 -24.06 13.58
N VAL A 17 17.71 -22.87 13.27
CA VAL A 17 16.93 -21.62 13.35
C VAL A 17 16.26 -21.38 12.01
N GLN A 18 14.94 -21.51 11.95
CA GLN A 18 14.19 -21.19 10.74
C GLN A 18 14.10 -19.67 10.55
N GLY A 19 14.32 -19.19 9.33
CA GLY A 19 14.20 -17.77 9.02
C GLY A 19 14.18 -17.51 7.52
N ARG A 20 14.32 -16.24 7.15
CA ARG A 20 14.38 -15.76 5.76
C ARG A 20 15.79 -15.31 5.44
N LEU A 21 16.37 -15.86 4.39
CA LEU A 21 17.65 -15.40 3.84
C LEU A 21 17.40 -14.37 2.74
N LYS A 22 18.00 -13.20 2.87
CA LYS A 22 17.91 -12.08 1.92
C LYS A 22 19.30 -11.81 1.34
N LEU A 23 19.35 -11.74 0.01
CA LEU A 23 20.54 -11.34 -0.73
C LEU A 23 20.48 -9.84 -0.98
N CYS A 24 21.44 -9.08 -0.46
CA CYS A 24 21.54 -7.64 -0.64
C CYS A 24 22.81 -7.31 -1.43
N THR A 25 22.89 -6.10 -2.00
CA THR A 25 24.02 -5.69 -2.86
C THR A 25 25.39 -5.76 -2.17
N ARG A 26 25.44 -5.68 -0.83
CA ARG A 26 26.69 -5.65 -0.04
C ARG A 26 26.79 -6.73 1.05
N SER A 27 25.76 -7.56 1.21
CA SER A 27 25.71 -8.53 2.30
C SER A 27 24.68 -9.62 2.08
N ILE A 28 24.84 -10.73 2.80
CA ILE A 28 23.77 -11.70 3.05
C ILE A 28 23.12 -11.33 4.39
N MET A 29 21.80 -11.23 4.44
CA MET A 29 21.05 -11.02 5.69
C MET A 29 20.20 -12.24 6.02
N PHE A 30 20.18 -12.64 7.28
CA PHE A 30 19.31 -13.67 7.80
C PHE A 30 18.37 -13.08 8.85
N GLU A 31 17.08 -13.22 8.60
CA GLU A 31 16.00 -12.76 9.48
C GLU A 31 15.33 -14.00 10.12
N PRO A 32 15.62 -14.30 11.39
CA PRO A 32 14.98 -15.42 12.08
C PRO A 32 13.45 -15.27 12.11
N GLN A 33 12.73 -16.39 12.09
CA GLN A 33 11.28 -16.42 12.32
C GLN A 33 10.94 -16.14 13.79
N ASP A 34 11.85 -16.49 14.69
CA ASP A 34 11.78 -16.15 16.11
C ASP A 34 12.21 -14.69 16.32
N ILE A 35 11.23 -13.85 16.64
CA ILE A 35 11.40 -12.40 16.88
C ILE A 35 12.31 -12.07 18.07
N MET A 36 12.59 -13.04 18.93
CA MET A 36 13.52 -12.85 20.04
C MET A 36 14.99 -12.95 19.60
N GLN A 37 15.25 -13.47 18.41
CA GLN A 37 16.59 -13.60 17.86
C GLN A 37 16.96 -12.40 16.98
N PRO A 38 18.22 -11.95 17.02
CA PRO A 38 18.66 -10.81 16.22
C PRO A 38 18.67 -11.16 14.73
N ILE A 39 18.45 -10.14 13.90
CA ILE A 39 18.72 -10.22 12.48
C ILE A 39 20.24 -10.19 12.30
N LEU A 40 20.75 -11.13 11.51
CA LEU A 40 22.18 -11.25 11.24
C LEU A 40 22.50 -10.70 9.86
N LYS A 41 23.54 -9.89 9.74
CA LYS A 41 24.05 -9.38 8.47
C LYS A 41 25.51 -9.76 8.33
N PHE A 42 25.83 -10.44 7.24
CA PHE A 42 27.15 -10.94 6.87
C PHE A 42 27.67 -10.12 5.68
N PRO A 43 28.56 -9.13 5.90
CA PRO A 43 29.07 -8.28 4.83
C PRO A 43 29.95 -9.08 3.87
N PHE A 44 29.80 -8.89 2.56
CA PHE A 44 30.62 -9.62 1.59
C PHE A 44 32.11 -9.27 1.73
N ARG A 45 32.44 -8.01 2.01
CA ARG A 45 33.82 -7.53 2.24
C ARG A 45 34.57 -8.26 3.38
N ASP A 46 33.82 -8.92 4.27
CA ASP A 46 34.37 -9.64 5.42
C ASP A 46 34.40 -11.16 5.16
N MET A 47 34.10 -11.61 3.93
CA MET A 47 34.17 -13.00 3.47
C MET A 47 35.39 -13.17 2.56
N ASN A 48 36.45 -13.79 3.06
CA ASN A 48 37.70 -13.97 2.30
C ASN A 48 37.53 -14.88 1.06
N VAL A 49 36.55 -15.78 1.10
CA VAL A 49 36.23 -16.72 0.02
C VAL A 49 34.76 -16.53 -0.36
N THR A 50 34.44 -16.70 -1.65
CA THR A 50 33.05 -16.67 -2.11
C THR A 50 32.23 -17.76 -1.42
N PRO A 51 30.97 -17.50 -1.04
CA PRO A 51 30.05 -18.54 -0.61
C PRO A 51 29.97 -19.68 -1.62
N CYS A 52 29.84 -20.90 -1.12
CA CYS A 52 29.90 -22.13 -1.91
C CYS A 52 28.83 -23.16 -1.46
N ALA A 53 28.70 -24.22 -2.23
CA ALA A 53 27.92 -25.40 -1.86
C ALA A 53 28.84 -26.41 -1.16
N GLU A 54 28.48 -26.84 0.04
CA GLU A 54 29.23 -27.85 0.80
C GLU A 54 28.28 -28.92 1.34
N VAL A 55 28.75 -30.16 1.36
CA VAL A 55 28.07 -31.29 2.01
C VAL A 55 28.68 -31.48 3.39
N PHE A 56 27.85 -31.64 4.41
CA PHE A 56 28.28 -31.78 5.80
C PHE A 56 27.92 -33.14 6.41
N ASP A 57 27.07 -33.92 5.74
CA ASP A 57 26.61 -35.22 6.18
C ASP A 57 26.58 -36.18 4.98
N ASP A 58 27.51 -37.13 4.98
CA ASP A 58 27.72 -38.10 3.90
C ASP A 58 26.52 -39.05 3.73
N GLU A 59 25.66 -39.19 4.75
CA GLU A 59 24.49 -40.08 4.69
C GLU A 59 23.32 -39.45 3.90
N THR A 60 23.17 -38.13 3.97
CA THR A 60 22.04 -37.40 3.34
C THR A 60 22.40 -36.81 1.98
N ASN A 61 23.70 -36.58 1.72
CA ASN A 61 24.20 -35.91 0.52
C ASN A 61 23.51 -34.55 0.25
N GLU A 62 22.98 -33.91 1.29
CA GLU A 62 22.33 -32.61 1.19
C GLU A 62 23.39 -31.52 1.02
N MET A 63 23.18 -30.64 0.03
CA MET A 63 24.05 -29.49 -0.17
C MET A 63 23.55 -28.29 0.65
N TYR A 64 24.49 -27.66 1.35
CA TYR A 64 24.26 -26.48 2.15
C TYR A 64 24.99 -25.29 1.52
N LEU A 65 24.39 -24.11 1.56
CA LEU A 65 25.12 -22.87 1.36
C LEU A 65 26.06 -22.69 2.54
N SER A 66 27.35 -22.53 2.27
CA SER A 66 28.38 -22.37 3.28
C SER A 66 29.27 -21.18 2.95
N PHE A 67 29.69 -20.45 3.99
CA PHE A 67 30.70 -19.40 3.87
C PHE A 67 31.37 -19.11 5.20
N GLU A 68 32.58 -18.60 5.13
CA GLU A 68 33.29 -18.03 6.27
C GLU A 68 33.16 -16.51 6.26
N CYS A 69 32.89 -15.93 7.43
CA CYS A 69 32.79 -14.49 7.59
C CYS A 69 33.52 -14.04 8.85
N ASN A 70 34.33 -12.99 8.74
CA ASN A 70 35.12 -12.48 9.85
C ASN A 70 34.31 -11.60 10.81
N SER A 71 33.20 -11.04 10.33
CA SER A 71 32.33 -10.19 11.13
C SER A 71 30.85 -10.48 10.87
N VAL A 72 30.04 -10.33 11.91
CA VAL A 72 28.59 -10.33 11.81
C VAL A 72 28.03 -9.09 12.47
N ILE A 73 27.08 -8.46 11.80
CA ILE A 73 26.34 -7.32 12.33
C ILE A 73 25.00 -7.85 12.83
N GLU A 74 24.77 -7.71 14.12
CA GLU A 74 23.51 -8.03 14.77
C GLU A 74 22.64 -6.78 14.85
N MET A 75 21.35 -6.98 14.56
CA MET A 75 20.33 -5.94 14.61
C MET A 75 19.13 -6.48 15.39
N LYS A 76 18.55 -5.62 16.23
CA LYS A 76 17.21 -5.81 16.82
C LYS A 76 17.08 -7.07 17.70
N GLU A 77 17.53 -7.00 18.95
CA GLU A 77 17.21 -8.01 19.96
C GLU A 77 15.87 -7.66 20.64
N ARG A 78 14.96 -8.63 20.80
CA ARG A 78 13.72 -8.51 21.61
C ARG A 78 12.71 -7.43 21.14
N ASN A 79 12.50 -7.27 19.83
CA ASN A 79 11.56 -6.29 19.26
C ASN A 79 11.86 -4.80 19.54
N VAL A 80 13.03 -4.45 20.08
CA VAL A 80 13.46 -3.06 20.27
C VAL A 80 14.53 -2.73 19.24
N ASP A 81 14.43 -1.56 18.58
CA ASP A 81 15.47 -1.08 17.68
C ASP A 81 16.75 -0.79 18.49
N HIS A 82 17.65 -1.76 18.51
CA HIS A 82 18.93 -1.68 19.19
C HIS A 82 20.01 -1.13 18.22
N PRO A 83 20.99 -0.34 18.69
CA PRO A 83 22.13 0.04 17.86
C PRO A 83 22.85 -1.18 17.26
N TYR A 84 23.32 -1.02 16.02
CA TYR A 84 24.06 -2.04 15.28
C TYR A 84 25.20 -2.60 16.13
N THR A 85 25.16 -3.89 16.42
CA THR A 85 26.20 -4.56 17.20
C THR A 85 27.13 -5.29 16.26
N HIS A 86 28.35 -4.79 16.13
CA HIS A 86 29.38 -5.40 15.31
C HIS A 86 30.14 -6.44 16.12
N ARG A 87 30.12 -7.71 15.69
CA ARG A 87 30.88 -8.78 16.31
C ARG A 87 31.95 -9.29 15.37
N VAL A 88 33.17 -9.41 15.88
CA VAL A 88 34.31 -10.03 15.18
C VAL A 88 34.35 -11.50 15.55
N LEU A 89 34.13 -12.38 14.57
CA LEU A 89 34.03 -13.83 14.76
C LEU A 89 35.40 -14.49 14.92
N THR A 90 36.46 -13.91 14.35
CA THR A 90 37.83 -14.49 14.38
C THR A 90 38.46 -14.54 15.78
N ASN A 91 37.98 -13.73 16.72
CA ASN A 91 38.56 -13.60 18.07
C ASN A 91 37.71 -14.28 19.14
N SER A 92 36.62 -14.95 18.77
CA SER A 92 35.70 -15.54 19.73
C SER A 92 35.80 -17.06 19.74
N SER A 93 36.21 -17.62 20.88
CA SER A 93 36.14 -19.07 21.11
C SER A 93 34.71 -19.62 21.19
N MET A 94 33.70 -18.75 21.25
CA MET A 94 32.28 -19.13 21.35
C MET A 94 31.57 -19.25 20.00
N TYR A 95 32.10 -18.67 18.91
CA TYR A 95 31.40 -18.61 17.63
C TYR A 95 32.25 -19.16 16.49
N SER A 96 31.62 -19.96 15.64
CA SER A 96 32.23 -20.41 14.39
C SER A 96 32.26 -19.25 13.39
N THR A 97 33.39 -19.04 12.73
CA THR A 97 33.50 -18.16 11.54
C THR A 97 32.73 -18.73 10.36
N LYS A 98 32.51 -20.05 10.35
CA LYS A 98 31.77 -20.78 9.33
C LYS A 98 30.28 -20.77 9.62
N VAL A 99 29.51 -20.36 8.61
CA VAL A 99 28.06 -20.18 8.62
C VAL A 99 27.46 -21.06 7.53
N ILE A 100 26.42 -21.82 7.88
CA ILE A 100 25.77 -22.76 6.95
C ILE A 100 24.26 -22.55 6.91
N PHE A 101 23.68 -22.68 5.71
CA PHE A 101 22.26 -22.58 5.43
C PHE A 101 21.75 -23.69 4.51
N SER A 102 20.70 -24.40 4.94
CA SER A 102 19.88 -25.22 4.03
C SER A 102 18.77 -24.35 3.42
N LEU A 103 18.59 -24.39 2.10
CA LEU A 103 17.59 -23.59 1.38
C LEU A 103 16.36 -24.44 1.02
N VAL A 104 15.17 -24.03 1.45
CA VAL A 104 13.94 -24.82 1.25
C VAL A 104 13.18 -24.47 -0.03
N HIS A 105 13.27 -23.21 -0.48
CA HIS A 105 12.45 -22.68 -1.59
C HIS A 105 13.30 -22.10 -2.74
N SER A 106 14.54 -22.56 -2.88
CA SER A 106 15.44 -22.12 -3.94
C SER A 106 16.42 -23.21 -4.27
N LYS A 107 16.77 -23.32 -5.54
CA LYS A 107 17.95 -24.08 -5.96
C LYS A 107 19.19 -23.34 -5.47
N LEU A 108 20.13 -24.10 -4.90
CA LEU A 108 21.40 -23.58 -4.41
C LEU A 108 22.28 -23.02 -5.55
N PRO A 109 22.39 -23.66 -6.74
CA PRO A 109 23.16 -23.12 -7.87
C PRO A 109 22.74 -21.71 -8.27
N ASP A 110 21.44 -21.48 -8.48
CA ASP A 110 20.89 -20.17 -8.84
C ASP A 110 21.22 -19.10 -7.77
N PHE A 111 21.26 -19.50 -6.50
CA PHE A 111 21.60 -18.60 -5.40
C PHE A 111 23.09 -18.25 -5.36
N LEU A 112 23.97 -19.20 -5.67
CA LEU A 112 25.42 -18.98 -5.78
C LEU A 112 25.78 -18.11 -6.99
N GLU A 113 25.14 -18.35 -8.14
CA GLU A 113 25.28 -17.53 -9.33
C GLU A 113 24.88 -16.07 -9.05
N ALA A 114 23.83 -15.87 -8.25
CA ALA A 114 23.39 -14.55 -7.80
C ALA A 114 24.37 -13.85 -6.83
N ILE A 115 25.15 -14.60 -6.03
CA ILE A 115 26.11 -14.07 -5.05
C ILE A 115 27.42 -13.66 -5.72
N ALA A 116 27.93 -14.50 -6.62
CA ALA A 116 29.27 -14.34 -7.22
C ALA A 116 29.59 -12.91 -7.71
N PRO A 117 28.72 -12.23 -8.49
CA PRO A 117 29.01 -10.86 -8.94
C PRO A 117 28.97 -9.83 -7.81
N LEU A 118 28.12 -10.02 -6.80
CA LEU A 118 28.04 -9.12 -5.63
C LEU A 118 29.27 -9.24 -4.73
N TRP A 119 29.73 -10.48 -4.49
CA TRP A 119 30.94 -10.75 -3.73
C TRP A 119 32.20 -10.28 -4.48
N SER A 120 32.26 -10.50 -5.80
CA SER A 120 33.37 -10.02 -6.63
C SER A 120 33.49 -8.50 -6.57
N LEU A 121 32.35 -7.80 -6.65
CA LEU A 121 32.31 -6.35 -6.58
C LEU A 121 32.81 -5.81 -5.23
N SER A 122 32.43 -6.44 -4.10
CA SER A 122 32.85 -5.98 -2.78
C SER A 122 34.36 -6.12 -2.53
N HIS A 123 35.06 -6.94 -3.31
CA HIS A 123 36.51 -7.17 -3.21
C HIS A 123 37.31 -6.46 -4.32
N LYS A 124 36.67 -5.73 -5.23
CA LYS A 124 37.37 -4.92 -6.23
C LYS A 124 37.95 -3.67 -5.58
N LYS A 125 39.27 -3.48 -5.75
CA LYS A 125 39.99 -2.30 -5.23
C LYS A 125 39.71 -1.00 -6.00
N ASN A 126 39.20 -1.07 -7.24
CA ASN A 126 39.10 0.06 -8.17
C ASN A 126 37.66 0.48 -8.50
N VAL A 127 36.71 0.34 -7.56
CA VAL A 127 35.37 0.95 -7.72
C VAL A 127 35.48 2.40 -7.26
N LEU A 128 35.66 3.32 -8.22
CA LEU A 128 36.03 4.71 -7.95
C LEU A 128 34.83 5.59 -7.58
N ASN A 129 33.64 5.24 -8.07
CA ASN A 129 32.41 6.02 -7.82
C ASN A 129 31.13 5.17 -7.95
N LYS A 130 29.99 5.77 -7.64
CA LYS A 130 28.66 5.14 -7.68
C LYS A 130 28.26 4.64 -9.08
N ILE A 131 28.71 5.33 -10.14
CA ILE A 131 28.39 4.97 -11.53
C ILE A 131 29.08 3.65 -11.89
N ASP A 132 30.33 3.47 -11.47
CA ASP A 132 31.06 2.21 -11.66
C ASP A 132 30.37 1.06 -10.90
N GLU A 133 29.94 1.30 -9.65
CA GLU A 133 29.19 0.33 -8.84
C GLU A 133 27.89 -0.10 -9.55
N GLU A 134 27.09 0.86 -10.03
CA GLU A 134 25.86 0.61 -10.78
C GLU A 134 26.13 -0.19 -12.06
N ARG A 135 27.16 0.18 -12.83
CA ARG A 135 27.56 -0.51 -14.06
C ARG A 135 27.97 -1.97 -13.81
N PHE A 136 28.69 -2.24 -12.72
CA PHE A 136 29.08 -3.61 -12.38
C PHE A 136 27.92 -4.44 -11.81
N LEU A 137 26.95 -3.79 -11.16
CA LEU A 137 25.74 -4.44 -10.67
C LEU A 137 24.69 -4.68 -11.76
N ALA A 138 24.74 -3.93 -12.87
CA ALA A 138 23.75 -3.99 -13.94
C ALA A 138 23.44 -5.42 -14.44
N PRO A 139 24.40 -6.32 -14.72
CA PRO A 139 24.07 -7.69 -15.16
C PRO A 139 23.27 -8.52 -14.14
N VAL A 140 23.36 -8.17 -12.85
CA VAL A 140 22.65 -8.83 -11.76
C VAL A 140 21.30 -8.18 -11.49
N LEU A 141 21.23 -6.85 -11.66
CA LEU A 141 20.07 -6.05 -11.32
C LEU A 141 19.11 -5.90 -12.51
N GLU A 142 19.59 -5.73 -13.74
CA GLU A 142 18.76 -5.55 -14.94
C GLU A 142 17.80 -6.72 -15.20
N PRO A 143 18.21 -8.01 -15.12
CA PRO A 143 17.26 -9.12 -15.24
C PRO A 143 16.23 -9.15 -14.10
N ARG A 144 16.51 -8.44 -13.00
CA ARG A 144 15.66 -8.30 -11.82
C ARG A 144 14.94 -6.96 -11.77
N HIS A 145 15.14 -6.07 -12.76
CA HIS A 145 14.30 -4.91 -12.96
C HIS A 145 12.96 -5.45 -13.45
N THR A 146 12.16 -5.88 -12.49
CA THR A 146 10.77 -6.19 -12.74
C THR A 146 10.07 -4.86 -12.94
N ASP A 147 9.38 -4.68 -14.06
CA ASP A 147 8.44 -3.59 -14.30
C ASP A 147 7.24 -3.77 -13.35
N VAL A 148 7.48 -3.71 -12.04
CA VAL A 148 6.54 -4.08 -10.99
C VAL A 148 6.67 -3.06 -9.88
N VAL A 149 5.55 -2.49 -9.49
CA VAL A 149 5.45 -1.68 -8.29
C VAL A 149 5.22 -2.62 -7.12
N TYR A 150 6.07 -2.50 -6.11
CA TYR A 150 5.91 -3.17 -4.83
C TYR A 150 5.51 -2.12 -3.80
N PHE A 151 4.38 -2.34 -3.13
CA PHE A 151 4.00 -1.60 -1.95
C PHE A 151 4.06 -2.53 -0.75
N GLN A 152 4.93 -2.16 0.19
CA GLN A 152 5.22 -2.92 1.38
C GLN A 152 4.84 -2.08 2.60
N PRO A 153 3.80 -2.47 3.37
CA PRO A 153 3.42 -1.77 4.58
C PRO A 153 4.60 -1.65 5.55
N ALA A 154 4.85 -0.44 6.05
CA ALA A 154 6.01 -0.13 6.88
C ALA A 154 5.86 -0.54 8.36
N GLN A 155 4.75 -1.17 8.75
CA GLN A 155 4.58 -1.61 10.13
C GLN A 155 5.55 -2.76 10.42
N ILE A 156 6.60 -2.42 11.18
CA ILE A 156 7.48 -3.30 11.96
C ILE A 156 7.71 -4.67 11.32
N ASN A 157 8.75 -4.74 10.46
CA ASN A 157 9.42 -5.99 10.09
C ASN A 157 8.59 -7.05 9.33
N ASN A 158 7.64 -6.68 8.47
CA ASN A 158 7.07 -7.61 7.47
C ASN A 158 6.28 -8.79 8.06
N ILE A 159 5.58 -8.56 9.16
CA ILE A 159 4.71 -9.57 9.79
C ILE A 159 3.26 -9.18 9.51
N GLY A 160 2.52 -10.06 8.82
CA GLY A 160 1.07 -10.02 8.73
C GLY A 160 0.52 -9.67 7.35
N ASP A 161 0.88 -8.51 6.81
CA ASP A 161 0.20 -7.99 5.62
C ASP A 161 0.86 -8.44 4.29
N PRO A 162 0.07 -8.82 3.27
CA PRO A 162 0.60 -9.17 1.97
C PRO A 162 1.26 -7.95 1.30
N VAL A 163 2.40 -8.18 0.66
CA VAL A 163 3.02 -7.18 -0.22
C VAL A 163 2.10 -7.00 -1.42
N LEU A 164 1.64 -5.78 -1.64
CA LEU A 164 0.90 -5.42 -2.84
C LEU A 164 1.90 -5.33 -3.99
N MET A 165 1.60 -6.03 -5.07
CA MET A 165 2.51 -6.17 -6.21
C MET A 165 1.69 -6.13 -7.50
N TYR A 166 2.00 -5.19 -8.39
CA TYR A 166 1.42 -5.15 -9.72
C TYR A 166 2.42 -4.68 -10.75
N GLU A 167 2.29 -5.21 -11.97
CA GLU A 167 3.13 -4.80 -13.09
C GLU A 167 2.85 -3.35 -13.47
N TYR A 168 3.91 -2.58 -13.59
CA TYR A 168 3.92 -1.20 -14.04
C TYR A 168 3.29 -1.04 -15.42
N THR A 169 3.55 -1.99 -16.32
CA THR A 169 3.00 -2.01 -17.67
C THR A 169 1.48 -2.12 -17.69
N LYS A 170 0.86 -2.65 -16.63
CA LYS A 170 -0.61 -2.79 -16.50
C LYS A 170 -1.29 -1.52 -16.02
N VAL A 171 -0.55 -0.45 -15.70
CA VAL A 171 -1.14 0.82 -15.28
C VAL A 171 -1.75 1.54 -16.48
N VAL A 172 -3.04 1.89 -16.37
CA VAL A 172 -3.82 2.61 -17.40
C VAL A 172 -4.36 3.94 -16.93
N GLY A 173 -4.40 4.17 -15.62
CA GLY A 173 -4.87 5.43 -15.04
C GLY A 173 -4.02 5.82 -13.84
N LEU A 174 -3.76 7.12 -13.73
CA LEU A 174 -3.03 7.70 -12.61
C LEU A 174 -3.72 9.00 -12.22
N HIS A 175 -4.40 8.99 -11.07
CA HIS A 175 -5.29 10.07 -10.67
C HIS A 175 -4.79 10.73 -9.39
N LYS A 176 -4.58 12.03 -9.46
CA LYS A 176 -4.33 12.87 -8.28
C LYS A 176 -5.64 13.00 -7.49
N ARG A 177 -5.68 12.48 -6.27
CA ARG A 177 -6.86 12.46 -5.41
C ARG A 177 -6.68 13.29 -4.15
N ARG A 178 -7.79 13.52 -3.45
CA ARG A 178 -7.81 14.06 -2.09
C ARG A 178 -7.99 12.93 -1.10
N HIS A 179 -7.36 13.04 0.06
CA HIS A 179 -7.62 12.20 1.22
C HIS A 179 -7.82 13.11 2.43
N MET A 180 -8.94 12.94 3.15
CA MET A 180 -9.31 13.82 4.27
C MET A 180 -9.25 15.32 3.88
N LEU A 181 -9.78 15.64 2.69
CA LEU A 181 -9.77 16.98 2.07
C LEU A 181 -8.39 17.57 1.75
N LYS A 182 -7.30 16.81 1.92
CA LYS A 182 -5.93 17.21 1.58
C LYS A 182 -5.53 16.64 0.22
N GLN A 183 -4.78 17.41 -0.58
CA GLN A 183 -4.27 17.00 -1.90
C GLN A 183 -3.11 16.00 -1.82
N CYS A 184 -3.25 14.96 -1.01
CA CYS A 184 -2.22 13.96 -0.76
C CYS A 184 -2.64 12.53 -1.14
N GLY A 185 -3.68 12.36 -1.96
CA GLY A 185 -4.09 11.07 -2.50
C GLY A 185 -3.52 10.83 -3.90
N LEU A 186 -3.21 9.57 -4.19
CA LEU A 186 -2.92 9.06 -5.53
C LEU A 186 -3.68 7.76 -5.75
N GLU A 187 -4.35 7.64 -6.88
CA GLU A 187 -5.00 6.40 -7.27
C GLU A 187 -4.38 5.87 -8.55
N VAL A 188 -4.01 4.60 -8.54
CA VAL A 188 -3.44 3.86 -9.66
C VAL A 188 -4.49 2.89 -10.16
N LEU A 189 -4.88 2.99 -11.42
CA LEU A 189 -5.85 2.11 -12.08
C LEU A 189 -5.13 1.16 -13.02
N LEU A 190 -5.47 -0.13 -12.94
CA LEU A 190 -4.91 -1.20 -13.76
C LEU A 190 -5.86 -1.62 -14.90
N GLU A 191 -5.32 -2.29 -15.91
CA GLU A 191 -6.05 -2.82 -17.09
C GLU A 191 -7.21 -3.75 -16.70
N ASP A 192 -7.09 -4.50 -15.61
CA ASP A 192 -8.11 -5.41 -15.09
C ASP A 192 -9.19 -4.71 -14.24
N ARG A 193 -9.20 -3.37 -14.24
CA ARG A 193 -10.09 -2.49 -13.47
C ARG A 193 -9.87 -2.51 -11.96
N GLN A 194 -8.83 -3.17 -11.46
CA GLN A 194 -8.41 -2.96 -10.09
C GLN A 194 -7.82 -1.56 -9.94
N SER A 195 -8.05 -0.94 -8.78
CA SER A 195 -7.41 0.31 -8.43
C SER A 195 -6.85 0.29 -7.02
N TYR A 196 -5.72 0.98 -6.86
CA TYR A 196 -5.00 1.08 -5.59
C TYR A 196 -4.92 2.55 -5.19
N PHE A 197 -5.41 2.86 -3.99
CA PHE A 197 -5.39 4.21 -3.44
C PHE A 197 -4.27 4.36 -2.40
N TYR A 198 -3.44 5.38 -2.58
CA TYR A 198 -2.32 5.72 -1.71
C TYR A 198 -2.53 7.10 -1.10
N SER A 199 -2.42 7.19 0.22
CA SER A 199 -2.37 8.45 0.95
C SER A 199 -0.93 8.79 1.34
N PHE A 200 -0.49 10.00 1.02
CA PHE A 200 0.83 10.52 1.36
C PHE A 200 0.76 11.50 2.52
N ARG A 201 1.92 11.76 3.14
CA ARG A 201 2.04 12.76 4.22
C ARG A 201 1.79 14.16 3.69
N THR A 202 2.31 14.49 2.51
CA THR A 202 2.17 15.81 1.89
C THR A 202 1.76 15.74 0.42
N MET A 203 1.24 16.85 -0.10
CA MET A 203 0.99 17.01 -1.55
C MET A 203 2.28 16.91 -2.37
N LYS A 204 3.40 17.39 -1.80
CA LYS A 204 4.71 17.35 -2.45
C LYS A 204 5.17 15.90 -2.68
N ASP A 205 5.10 15.05 -1.66
CA ASP A 205 5.47 13.62 -1.77
C ASP A 205 4.63 12.93 -2.86
N ARG A 206 3.32 13.20 -2.86
CA ARG A 206 2.39 12.69 -3.88
C ARG A 206 2.80 13.14 -5.29
N ASP A 207 3.09 14.42 -5.46
CA ASP A 207 3.45 15.00 -6.76
C ASP A 207 4.81 14.49 -7.27
N GLU A 208 5.79 14.27 -6.39
CA GLU A 208 7.09 13.67 -6.72
C GLU A 208 6.92 12.23 -7.23
N ILE A 209 6.15 11.42 -6.53
CA ILE A 209 5.84 10.03 -6.95
C ILE A 209 5.04 10.01 -8.25
N TYR A 210 4.03 10.87 -8.39
CA TYR A 210 3.27 11.01 -9.63
C TYR A 210 4.19 11.35 -10.82
N ALA A 211 5.06 12.35 -10.65
CA ALA A 211 5.99 12.76 -11.70
C ALA A 211 7.00 11.67 -12.05
N MET A 212 7.47 10.91 -11.05
CA MET A 212 8.34 9.75 -11.26
C MET A 212 7.65 8.65 -12.07
N MET A 213 6.36 8.38 -11.80
CA MET A 213 5.58 7.39 -12.54
C MET A 213 5.34 7.85 -13.99
N VAL A 214 4.85 9.07 -14.21
CA VAL A 214 4.57 9.54 -15.58
C VAL A 214 5.81 9.54 -16.49
N LYS A 215 7.02 9.69 -15.91
CA LYS A 215 8.29 9.62 -16.65
C LYS A 215 8.67 8.21 -17.13
N GLN A 216 8.04 7.16 -16.62
CA GLN A 216 8.35 5.80 -17.05
C GLN A 216 7.88 5.58 -18.51
N PRO A 217 8.67 4.84 -19.31
CA PRO A 217 8.35 4.58 -20.72
C PRO A 217 6.96 3.97 -20.89
N GLY A 218 6.21 4.42 -21.91
CA GLY A 218 4.92 3.86 -22.30
C GLY A 218 3.73 4.27 -21.43
N LEU A 219 3.91 4.68 -20.17
CA LEU A 219 2.77 5.07 -19.32
C LEU A 219 2.16 6.40 -19.78
N ASN A 220 2.97 7.42 -20.06
CA ASN A 220 2.47 8.73 -20.48
C ASN A 220 1.58 8.66 -21.74
N GLU A 221 1.88 7.74 -22.65
CA GLU A 221 1.09 7.52 -23.86
C GLU A 221 -0.24 6.81 -23.58
N LYS A 222 -0.29 5.92 -22.58
CA LYS A 222 -1.51 5.25 -22.11
C LYS A 222 -2.44 6.20 -21.34
N LEU A 223 -1.87 7.15 -20.59
CA LEU A 223 -2.62 8.11 -19.77
C LEU A 223 -3.35 9.21 -20.55
N LYS A 224 -3.65 9.03 -21.84
CA LYS A 224 -4.42 10.00 -22.63
C LYS A 224 -5.82 10.18 -22.03
N GLN A 225 -5.96 11.17 -21.17
CA GLN A 225 -7.24 11.57 -20.58
C GLN A 225 -8.03 12.36 -21.62
N ASN A 226 -9.30 11.99 -21.83
CA ASN A 226 -10.23 12.87 -22.53
C ASN A 226 -10.37 14.14 -21.69
N CYS A 227 -10.18 15.31 -22.28
CA CYS A 227 -10.42 16.54 -21.54
C CYS A 227 -11.93 16.71 -21.26
N THR A 228 -12.27 17.43 -20.20
CA THR A 228 -13.67 17.69 -19.79
C THR A 228 -14.56 18.19 -20.93
N ARG A 229 -13.99 19.01 -21.83
CA ARG A 229 -14.69 19.56 -23.00
C ARG A 229 -15.04 18.50 -24.04
N GLU A 230 -14.11 17.61 -24.36
CA GLU A 230 -14.37 16.51 -25.30
C GLU A 230 -15.46 15.58 -24.76
N MET A 231 -15.41 15.28 -23.46
CA MET A 231 -16.40 14.41 -22.84
C MET A 231 -17.79 15.05 -22.79
N LEU A 232 -17.86 16.36 -22.56
CA LEU A 232 -19.10 17.13 -22.67
C LEU A 232 -19.70 17.03 -24.08
N LEU A 233 -18.89 17.22 -25.14
CA LEU A 233 -19.36 17.15 -26.52
C LEU A 233 -19.85 15.75 -26.89
N LYS A 234 -19.10 14.70 -26.50
CA LYS A 234 -19.51 13.29 -26.69
C LYS A 234 -20.86 13.02 -26.02
N TRP A 235 -21.08 13.54 -24.82
CA TRP A 235 -22.35 13.40 -24.10
C TRP A 235 -23.50 14.15 -24.78
N GLN A 236 -23.29 15.40 -25.17
CA GLN A 236 -24.29 16.22 -25.90
C GLN A 236 -24.71 15.57 -27.23
N HIS A 237 -23.77 14.94 -27.93
CA HIS A 237 -24.01 14.20 -29.16
C HIS A 237 -24.50 12.76 -28.94
N ARG A 238 -24.80 12.37 -27.69
CA ARG A 238 -25.25 11.01 -27.30
C ARG A 238 -24.29 9.88 -27.71
N GLN A 239 -23.02 10.20 -27.86
CA GLN A 239 -21.95 9.22 -28.09
C GLN A 239 -21.56 8.49 -26.80
N VAL A 240 -21.92 9.08 -25.65
CA VAL A 240 -21.88 8.41 -24.34
C VAL A 240 -23.22 8.57 -23.63
N SER A 241 -23.52 7.63 -22.74
CA SER A 241 -24.68 7.67 -21.87
C SER A 241 -24.52 8.67 -20.73
N ASN A 242 -25.65 9.01 -20.08
CA ASN A 242 -25.64 9.80 -18.84
C ASN A 242 -24.79 9.14 -17.74
N PHE A 243 -24.79 7.80 -17.67
CA PHE A 243 -24.03 7.07 -16.65
C PHE A 243 -22.52 7.21 -16.87
N GLU A 244 -22.06 7.06 -18.11
CA GLU A 244 -20.65 7.22 -18.47
C GLU A 244 -20.19 8.66 -18.22
N TYR A 245 -21.00 9.65 -18.62
CA TYR A 245 -20.68 11.05 -18.38
C TYR A 245 -20.64 11.41 -16.88
N LEU A 246 -21.61 10.94 -16.10
CA LEU A 246 -21.60 11.13 -14.64
C LEU A 246 -20.42 10.41 -13.99
N SER A 247 -20.05 9.22 -14.46
CA SER A 247 -18.89 8.50 -13.94
C SER A 247 -17.60 9.27 -14.20
N PHE A 248 -17.46 9.85 -15.40
CA PHE A 248 -16.37 10.76 -15.74
C PHE A 248 -16.35 11.99 -14.81
N LEU A 249 -17.49 12.66 -14.59
CA LEU A 249 -17.55 13.82 -13.69
C LEU A 249 -17.23 13.47 -12.24
N ASN A 250 -17.66 12.30 -11.77
CA ASN A 250 -17.29 11.81 -10.44
C ASN A 250 -15.78 11.62 -10.33
N ASP A 251 -15.17 11.00 -11.34
CA ASP A 251 -13.72 10.81 -11.38
C ASP A 251 -12.97 12.15 -11.38
N GLU A 252 -13.35 13.10 -12.24
CA GLU A 252 -12.76 14.45 -12.29
C GLU A 252 -12.95 15.23 -10.98
N ALA A 253 -14.05 14.97 -10.26
CA ALA A 253 -14.29 15.52 -8.93
C ALA A 253 -13.44 14.84 -7.83
N GLY A 254 -12.59 13.88 -8.18
CA GLY A 254 -11.74 13.12 -7.25
C GLY A 254 -12.48 12.06 -6.45
N ARG A 255 -13.67 11.64 -6.88
CA ARG A 255 -14.44 10.58 -6.22
C ARG A 255 -13.92 9.21 -6.62
N THR A 256 -13.91 8.28 -5.66
CA THR A 256 -13.38 6.92 -5.85
C THR A 256 -14.12 5.92 -4.97
N THR A 257 -14.21 4.67 -5.41
CA THR A 257 -14.75 3.56 -4.60
C THR A 257 -13.78 3.10 -3.51
N ASN A 258 -12.51 3.52 -3.57
CA ASN A 258 -11.49 3.17 -2.57
C ASN A 258 -11.52 4.05 -1.31
N ASP A 259 -12.33 5.13 -1.30
CA ASP A 259 -12.52 6.01 -0.15
C ASP A 259 -14.01 6.19 0.12
N LEU A 260 -14.51 5.56 1.19
CA LEU A 260 -15.92 5.64 1.61
C LEU A 260 -16.40 7.07 1.91
N THR A 261 -15.49 8.02 2.15
CA THR A 261 -15.84 9.43 2.36
C THR A 261 -16.11 10.17 1.04
N GLN A 262 -15.67 9.62 -0.10
CA GLN A 262 -15.66 10.28 -1.41
C GLN A 262 -16.21 9.37 -2.53
N VAL A 263 -17.20 8.53 -2.23
CA VAL A 263 -17.77 7.58 -3.20
C VAL A 263 -18.46 8.32 -4.36
N PRO A 264 -18.43 7.77 -5.60
CA PRO A 264 -19.19 8.30 -6.73
C PRO A 264 -20.68 8.45 -6.45
N LEU A 265 -21.28 9.51 -6.99
CA LEU A 265 -22.70 9.82 -6.81
C LEU A 265 -23.42 9.85 -8.14
N TYR A 266 -24.65 9.33 -8.11
CA TYR A 266 -25.52 9.28 -9.27
C TYR A 266 -26.91 9.79 -8.87
N SER A 267 -27.48 10.64 -9.71
CA SER A 267 -28.81 11.20 -9.47
C SER A 267 -29.91 10.20 -9.88
N LEU A 268 -30.98 10.17 -9.10
CA LEU A 268 -32.18 9.40 -9.44
C LEU A 268 -32.97 10.13 -10.52
N LYS A 269 -33.39 9.42 -11.57
CA LYS A 269 -34.14 9.99 -12.71
C LYS A 269 -35.49 10.61 -12.32
N ALA A 270 -36.04 10.27 -11.17
CA ALA A 270 -37.39 10.65 -10.74
C ALA A 270 -37.46 11.98 -9.97
N LEU A 271 -36.35 12.70 -9.82
CA LEU A 271 -36.28 13.95 -9.04
C LEU A 271 -36.03 15.16 -9.93
N ASP A 272 -36.51 16.33 -9.49
CA ASP A 272 -36.12 17.62 -10.06
C ASP A 272 -34.63 17.87 -9.81
N LEU A 273 -33.83 17.74 -10.86
CA LEU A 273 -32.37 17.85 -10.80
C LEU A 273 -31.88 19.31 -10.73
N SER A 274 -32.76 20.30 -10.85
CA SER A 274 -32.40 21.71 -10.70
C SER A 274 -32.22 22.12 -9.23
N LYS A 275 -32.65 21.29 -8.28
CA LYS A 275 -32.64 21.57 -6.85
C LYS A 275 -31.89 20.51 -6.06
N PRO A 276 -31.20 20.88 -4.96
CA PRO A 276 -30.68 19.89 -4.02
C PRO A 276 -31.81 19.15 -3.32
N VAL A 277 -31.54 17.94 -2.83
CA VAL A 277 -32.54 17.09 -2.14
C VAL A 277 -33.26 17.83 -1.00
N GLY A 278 -32.52 18.63 -0.22
CA GLY A 278 -33.07 19.40 0.89
C GLY A 278 -34.04 20.53 0.49
N ALA A 279 -34.10 20.90 -0.79
CA ALA A 279 -34.99 21.93 -1.34
C ALA A 279 -36.18 21.36 -2.13
N LEU A 280 -36.32 20.02 -2.21
CA LEU A 280 -37.44 19.38 -2.90
C LEU A 280 -38.76 19.52 -2.14
N ASN A 281 -38.71 19.61 -0.81
CA ASN A 281 -39.87 19.88 0.05
C ASN A 281 -39.82 21.34 0.51
N ALA A 282 -40.84 22.12 0.13
CA ALA A 282 -40.90 23.56 0.39
C ALA A 282 -40.96 23.90 1.90
N ASP A 283 -41.75 23.16 2.68
CA ASP A 283 -41.90 23.41 4.13
C ASP A 283 -40.57 23.14 4.86
N ARG A 284 -39.89 22.06 4.47
CA ARG A 284 -38.58 21.71 5.03
C ARG A 284 -37.51 22.72 4.63
N LEU A 285 -37.55 23.23 3.40
CA LEU A 285 -36.65 24.30 2.97
C LEU A 285 -36.87 25.58 3.78
N ALA A 286 -38.12 25.96 4.02
CA ALA A 286 -38.46 27.14 4.83
C ALA A 286 -37.91 26.99 6.26
N TYR A 287 -38.04 25.81 6.87
CA TYR A 287 -37.42 25.51 8.17
C TYR A 287 -35.89 25.70 8.14
N PHE A 288 -35.18 25.16 7.14
CA PHE A 288 -33.73 25.31 7.06
C PHE A 288 -33.30 26.75 6.82
N GLN A 289 -34.05 27.52 6.02
CA GLN A 289 -33.80 28.95 5.81
C GLN A 289 -33.97 29.75 7.10
N GLN A 290 -35.03 29.49 7.87
CA GLN A 290 -35.25 30.14 9.15
C GLN A 290 -34.13 29.79 10.15
N ARG A 291 -33.76 28.51 10.23
CA ARG A 291 -32.64 28.06 11.07
C ARG A 291 -31.33 28.75 10.68
N PHE A 292 -31.03 28.84 9.39
CA PHE A 292 -29.84 29.52 8.88
C PHE A 292 -29.80 31.01 9.28
N GLN A 293 -30.92 31.71 9.14
CA GLN A 293 -31.03 33.13 9.51
C GLN A 293 -30.84 33.36 11.01
N ASN A 294 -31.24 32.40 11.84
CA ASN A 294 -31.11 32.47 13.29
C ASN A 294 -29.73 32.00 13.80
N MET A 295 -28.83 31.50 12.94
CA MET A 295 -27.51 31.09 13.37
C MET A 295 -26.61 32.31 13.64
N PRO A 296 -25.80 32.30 14.70
CA PRO A 296 -24.79 33.34 14.92
C PRO A 296 -23.77 33.34 13.77
N SER A 297 -23.43 34.53 13.29
CA SER A 297 -22.43 34.76 12.24
C SER A 297 -21.26 35.59 12.77
N GLY A 298 -20.05 35.39 12.25
CA GLY A 298 -18.88 36.20 12.64
C GLY A 298 -18.18 35.73 13.92
N MET A 299 -18.56 34.56 14.47
CA MET A 299 -17.97 33.95 15.66
C MET A 299 -16.98 32.82 15.32
N GLU A 300 -16.39 32.82 14.12
CA GLU A 300 -15.44 31.80 13.67
C GLU A 300 -14.17 31.80 14.55
N ALA A 301 -13.77 32.96 15.07
CA ALA A 301 -12.66 33.10 16.02
C ALA A 301 -12.92 32.39 17.36
N GLU A 302 -14.19 32.18 17.73
CA GLU A 302 -14.62 31.47 18.93
C GLU A 302 -14.81 29.95 18.66
N GLY A 303 -14.48 29.49 17.46
CA GLY A 303 -14.60 28.08 17.06
C GLY A 303 -15.99 27.67 16.60
N LEU A 304 -16.94 28.61 16.45
CA LEU A 304 -18.26 28.34 15.88
C LEU A 304 -18.20 28.30 14.34
N PRO A 305 -18.86 27.35 13.68
CA PRO A 305 -18.88 27.30 12.22
C PRO A 305 -19.73 28.45 11.64
N PRO A 306 -19.45 28.88 10.39
CA PRO A 306 -20.31 29.84 9.70
C PRO A 306 -21.72 29.25 9.51
N PRO A 307 -22.77 30.09 9.36
CA PRO A 307 -24.13 29.62 9.10
C PRO A 307 -24.21 28.64 7.92
N PHE A 308 -25.04 27.60 8.06
CA PHE A 308 -25.23 26.56 7.04
C PHE A 308 -26.67 26.05 6.99
N LEU A 309 -27.12 25.64 5.80
CA LEU A 309 -28.48 25.12 5.61
C LEU A 309 -28.62 23.67 6.07
N TYR A 310 -27.62 22.85 5.80
CA TYR A 310 -27.67 21.41 6.02
C TYR A 310 -26.50 20.95 6.90
N GLY A 311 -26.81 20.46 8.10
CA GLY A 311 -25.80 19.88 9.01
C GLY A 311 -25.38 18.45 8.64
N THR A 312 -26.06 17.85 7.66
CA THR A 312 -25.80 16.49 7.19
C THR A 312 -25.41 16.52 5.72
N HIS A 313 -24.33 15.82 5.36
CA HIS A 313 -23.87 15.73 3.98
C HIS A 313 -24.63 14.65 3.21
N TYR A 314 -24.82 14.83 1.90
CA TYR A 314 -25.52 13.88 1.03
C TYR A 314 -24.72 12.59 0.74
N SER A 315 -23.42 12.60 1.04
CA SER A 315 -22.50 11.48 0.84
C SER A 315 -21.70 11.28 2.11
N THR A 316 -21.97 10.21 2.84
CA THR A 316 -21.24 9.87 4.07
C THR A 316 -20.87 8.38 4.06
N PRO A 317 -19.75 7.98 4.69
CA PRO A 317 -19.39 6.58 4.82
C PRO A 317 -20.51 5.75 5.44
N GLY A 318 -21.18 6.29 6.46
CA GLY A 318 -22.32 5.64 7.11
C GLY A 318 -23.44 5.30 6.13
N TYR A 319 -23.82 6.23 5.25
CA TYR A 319 -24.84 5.96 4.23
C TYR A 319 -24.38 4.92 3.21
N VAL A 320 -23.11 4.97 2.79
CA VAL A 320 -22.57 3.98 1.84
C VAL A 320 -22.63 2.58 2.45
N LEU A 321 -22.12 2.41 3.67
CA LEU A 321 -22.15 1.13 4.38
C LEU A 321 -23.57 0.66 4.64
N PHE A 322 -24.48 1.58 4.89
CA PHE A 322 -25.90 1.29 5.05
C PHE A 322 -26.51 0.66 3.79
N TYR A 323 -26.15 1.16 2.59
CA TYR A 323 -26.57 0.55 1.33
C TYR A 323 -25.86 -0.78 1.06
N LEU A 324 -24.59 -0.90 1.44
CA LEU A 324 -23.76 -2.09 1.20
C LEU A 324 -23.93 -3.19 2.24
N VAL A 325 -24.74 -3.00 3.29
CA VAL A 325 -24.86 -3.93 4.43
C VAL A 325 -25.15 -5.39 4.04
N ARG A 326 -25.80 -5.63 2.89
CA ARG A 326 -26.08 -6.99 2.37
C ARG A 326 -24.94 -7.58 1.53
N MET A 327 -24.12 -6.72 0.93
CA MET A 327 -23.03 -7.12 0.04
C MET A 327 -21.70 -7.24 0.79
N ALA A 328 -21.47 -6.37 1.79
CA ALA A 328 -20.25 -6.31 2.58
C ALA A 328 -20.58 -6.00 4.06
N PRO A 329 -21.27 -6.93 4.76
CA PRO A 329 -21.75 -6.73 6.14
C PRO A 329 -20.63 -6.47 7.15
N GLU A 330 -19.42 -6.98 6.90
CA GLU A 330 -18.25 -6.83 7.75
C GLU A 330 -17.88 -5.37 8.03
N TYR A 331 -18.03 -4.47 7.04
CA TYR A 331 -17.73 -3.05 7.25
C TYR A 331 -18.75 -2.38 8.19
N MET A 332 -20.03 -2.76 8.10
CA MET A 332 -21.05 -2.26 9.01
C MET A 332 -20.81 -2.77 10.43
N LEU A 333 -20.44 -4.04 10.58
CA LEU A 333 -20.10 -4.63 11.88
C LEU A 333 -18.90 -3.94 12.51
N CYS A 334 -17.86 -3.63 11.74
CA CYS A 334 -16.72 -2.85 12.23
C CYS A 334 -17.14 -1.46 12.73
N LEU A 335 -18.02 -0.77 12.01
CA LEU A 335 -18.51 0.55 12.41
C LEU A 335 -19.37 0.50 13.68
N GLN A 336 -20.12 -0.59 13.88
CA GLN A 336 -21.13 -0.74 14.94
C GLN A 336 -20.66 -1.68 16.07
N ASN A 337 -19.35 -1.73 16.34
CA ASN A 337 -18.75 -2.52 17.41
C ASN A 337 -19.19 -4.00 17.44
N GLY A 338 -19.25 -4.63 16.26
CA GLY A 338 -19.54 -6.05 16.07
C GLY A 338 -21.03 -6.43 16.06
N LYS A 339 -21.95 -5.46 16.05
CA LYS A 339 -23.40 -5.70 15.98
C LYS A 339 -24.03 -4.96 14.80
N PHE A 340 -25.14 -5.46 14.29
CA PHE A 340 -25.94 -4.69 13.35
C PHE A 340 -26.74 -3.60 14.07
N ASP A 341 -27.09 -2.56 13.32
CA ASP A 341 -27.98 -1.50 13.81
C ASP A 341 -29.38 -2.05 14.13
N ALA A 342 -30.17 -1.27 14.87
CA ALA A 342 -31.53 -1.64 15.23
C ALA A 342 -32.35 -1.92 13.96
N PRO A 343 -33.17 -3.01 13.93
CA PRO A 343 -33.84 -3.42 12.71
C PRO A 343 -34.64 -2.31 12.03
N ASP A 344 -35.33 -1.47 12.80
CA ASP A 344 -36.14 -0.32 12.36
C ASP A 344 -35.34 0.71 11.58
N ARG A 345 -34.04 0.84 11.87
CA ARG A 345 -33.13 1.71 11.14
C ARG A 345 -32.47 1.03 9.95
N LEU A 346 -32.42 -0.30 9.88
CA LEU A 346 -31.77 -1.04 8.79
C LEU A 346 -32.48 -0.90 7.43
N PHE A 347 -31.70 -0.97 6.36
CA PHE A 347 -32.20 -0.84 4.99
C PHE A 347 -33.05 -2.06 4.59
N ARG A 348 -34.40 -1.96 4.66
CA ARG A 348 -35.27 -3.14 4.55
C ARG A 348 -35.70 -3.56 3.15
N ARG A 349 -35.97 -2.70 2.14
CA ARG A 349 -36.05 -3.12 0.71
C ARG A 349 -36.49 -2.09 -0.35
N SER A 350 -37.12 -0.96 -0.05
CA SER A 350 -37.69 -0.11 -1.12
C SER A 350 -37.00 1.25 -1.28
N VAL A 351 -36.59 1.58 -2.51
CA VAL A 351 -36.08 2.91 -2.91
C VAL A 351 -37.14 3.99 -2.63
N LEU A 352 -38.43 3.64 -2.67
CA LEU A 352 -39.55 4.51 -2.32
C LEU A 352 -39.55 4.93 -0.84
N THR A 353 -39.33 3.99 0.09
CA THR A 353 -39.22 4.29 1.53
C THR A 353 -37.99 5.14 1.82
N MET A 354 -36.90 4.94 1.08
CA MET A 354 -35.68 5.77 1.16
C MET A 354 -35.92 7.19 0.64
N LEU A 355 -36.59 7.36 -0.50
CA LEU A 355 -36.96 8.67 -1.03
C LEU A 355 -37.90 9.41 -0.08
N GLN A 356 -38.89 8.71 0.48
CA GLN A 356 -39.77 9.26 1.52
C GLN A 356 -38.97 9.65 2.76
N GLY A 357 -38.05 8.81 3.25
CA GLY A 357 -37.17 9.15 4.36
C GLY A 357 -36.24 10.34 4.07
N ALA A 358 -35.65 10.41 2.89
CA ALA A 358 -34.82 11.54 2.47
C ALA A 358 -35.62 12.85 2.37
N LEU A 359 -36.94 12.77 2.08
CA LEU A 359 -37.86 13.92 2.04
C LEU A 359 -38.46 14.28 3.41
N THR A 360 -38.58 13.34 4.36
CA THR A 360 -39.34 13.50 5.62
C THR A 360 -38.56 13.30 6.93
N TRP A 361 -37.58 12.40 6.98
CA TRP A 361 -37.03 11.85 8.24
C TRP A 361 -35.88 12.64 8.88
N PHE A 362 -35.27 13.59 8.17
CA PHE A 362 -34.16 14.39 8.72
C PHE A 362 -34.59 15.48 9.73
N CYS A 363 -35.82 15.43 10.26
CA CYS A 363 -36.38 16.46 11.16
C CYS A 363 -36.64 16.00 12.61
N VAL A 364 -36.44 14.73 13.00
CA VAL A 364 -36.81 14.31 14.36
C VAL A 364 -35.77 13.34 14.93
N HIS A 365 -35.04 13.81 15.96
CA HIS A 365 -34.08 13.09 16.81
C HIS A 365 -32.61 13.01 16.32
N LEU A 366 -31.92 14.14 16.49
CA LEU A 366 -30.70 14.18 17.31
C LEU A 366 -31.02 14.93 18.60
#